data_AF-A0A378YHM2-F1
#
_entry.id   AF-A0A378YHM2-F1
#
_cell.length_a   1.000
_cell.length_b   1.000
_cell.length_c   1.000
_cell.angle_alpha   90.00
_cell.angle_beta   90.00
_cell.angle_gamma   90.00
#
_symmetry.space_group_name_H-M   'P 1'
#
loop_
_entity.id
_entity.type
_entity.pdbx_description
1 polymer ?
#
loop_
_entity_poly.entity_id
_entity_poly.type
_entity_poly.pdbx_seq_one_letter_code
_entity_poly.pdbx_strand_id
1 'polypeptide(L)'
;MVATDAVAVQNAKDEVATVVDRIQTILAAVQDLVQEGRTGFKGAAAAAYEKAANEWDQEGLRLKGVLMKLEAQVGEGQTQYNNMELENEEGFAAVTGGLTNLA
;
A
#
# COMPACT_ATOMS: atom_id res chain seq x y z
N MET A 1 26.83 -2.43 -3.27
CA MET A 1 25.71 -2.02 -4.14
C MET A 1 24.47 -2.82 -3.80
N VAL A 2 24.53 -4.16 -3.83
CA VAL A 2 23.45 -5.10 -3.44
C VAL A 2 22.74 -4.78 -2.11
N ALA A 3 23.46 -4.66 -0.98
CA ALA A 3 22.84 -4.35 0.32
C ALA A 3 22.18 -2.96 0.38
N THR A 4 22.57 -2.03 -0.50
CA THR A 4 22.04 -0.67 -0.54
C THR A 4 20.67 -0.63 -1.20
N ASP A 5 20.46 -1.44 -2.24
CA ASP A 5 19.22 -1.50 -2.99
C ASP A 5 18.13 -2.24 -2.20
N ALA A 6 18.47 -3.32 -1.47
CA ALA A 6 17.54 -3.99 -0.55
C ALA A 6 17.03 -3.07 0.58
N VAL A 7 17.91 -2.22 1.12
CA VAL A 7 17.54 -1.20 2.13
C VAL A 7 16.63 -0.14 1.51
N ALA A 8 16.88 0.29 0.27
CA ALA A 8 16.03 1.24 -0.43
C ALA A 8 14.61 0.70 -0.69
N VAL A 9 14.50 -0.58 -1.08
CA VAL A 9 13.20 -1.26 -1.28
C VAL A 9 12.42 -1.40 0.03
N GLN A 10 13.10 -1.78 1.13
CA GLN A 10 12.48 -1.86 2.46
C GLN A 10 11.96 -0.48 2.92
N ASN A 11 12.78 0.57 2.78
CA ASN A 11 12.36 1.93 3.13
C ASN A 11 11.15 2.39 2.31
N ALA A 12 11.13 2.11 1.01
CA ALA A 12 9.99 2.45 0.15
C ALA A 12 8.71 1.73 0.59
N LYS A 13 8.80 0.48 1.04
CA LYS A 13 7.65 -0.25 1.61
C LYS A 13 7.13 0.40 2.89
N ASP A 14 8.03 0.75 3.82
CA ASP A 14 7.65 1.35 5.08
C ASP A 14 7.02 2.75 4.88
N GLU A 15 7.53 3.51 3.91
CA GLU A 15 6.94 4.78 3.49
C GLU A 15 5.53 4.59 2.90
N VAL A 16 5.36 3.61 1.99
CA VAL A 16 4.04 3.31 1.41
C VAL A 16 3.05 2.87 2.48
N ALA A 17 3.44 1.97 3.39
CA ALA A 17 2.60 1.53 4.49
C ALA A 17 2.18 2.72 5.38
N THR A 18 3.13 3.61 5.71
CA THR A 18 2.86 4.83 6.49
C THR A 18 1.88 5.77 5.77
N VAL A 19 2.05 5.95 4.45
CA VAL A 19 1.14 6.79 3.65
C VAL A 19 -0.25 6.16 3.55
N VAL A 20 -0.33 4.84 3.34
CA VAL A 20 -1.60 4.10 3.31
C VAL A 20 -2.34 4.26 4.63
N ASP A 21 -1.68 4.07 5.77
CA ASP A 21 -2.27 4.23 7.10
C ASP A 21 -2.78 5.66 7.35
N ARG A 22 -1.98 6.67 6.95
CA ARG A 22 -2.41 8.08 7.01
C ARG A 22 -3.65 8.35 6.18
N ILE A 23 -3.71 7.84 4.95
CA ILE A 23 -4.88 8.03 4.09
C ILE A 23 -6.10 7.32 4.68
N GLN A 24 -5.95 6.09 5.19
CA GLN A 24 -7.04 5.37 5.85
C GLN A 24 -7.58 6.12 7.06
N THR A 25 -6.69 6.73 7.86
CA THR A 25 -7.05 7.58 8.99
C THR A 25 -7.85 8.81 8.55
N ILE A 26 -7.41 9.50 7.49
CA ILE A 26 -8.14 10.65 6.93
C ILE A 26 -9.51 10.23 6.42
N LEU A 27 -9.61 9.10 5.71
CA LEU A 27 -10.88 8.57 5.23
C LEU A 27 -11.84 8.27 6.38
N ALA A 28 -11.34 7.71 7.49
CA ALA A 28 -12.15 7.48 8.69
C ALA A 28 -12.62 8.80 9.32
N ALA A 29 -11.75 9.80 9.44
CA ALA A 29 -12.15 11.11 9.97
C ALA A 29 -13.23 11.80 9.12
N VAL A 30 -13.13 11.73 7.79
CA VAL A 30 -14.18 12.27 6.91
C VAL A 30 -15.47 11.46 7.01
N GLN A 31 -15.38 10.14 7.13
CA GLN A 31 -16.53 9.28 7.39
C GLN A 31 -17.28 9.71 8.66
N ASP A 32 -16.56 9.96 9.75
CA ASP A 32 -17.16 10.39 11.02
C ASP A 32 -17.87 11.75 10.87
N LEU A 33 -17.25 12.73 10.21
CA LEU A 33 -17.86 14.03 9.91
C LEU A 33 -19.13 13.90 9.04
N VAL A 34 -19.11 12.98 8.06
CA VAL A 34 -20.28 12.69 7.23
C VAL A 34 -21.40 12.06 8.05
N GLN A 35 -21.09 11.20 9.02
CA GLN A 35 -22.11 10.60 9.89
C GLN A 35 -22.68 11.62 10.89
N GLU A 36 -21.84 12.49 11.45
CA GLU A 36 -22.28 13.56 12.35
C GLU A 36 -23.28 14.51 11.66
N GLY A 37 -23.01 14.89 10.41
CA GLY A 37 -23.87 15.79 9.65
C GLY A 37 -25.24 15.22 9.28
N ARG A 38 -25.44 13.89 9.32
CA ARG A 38 -26.73 13.24 8.97
C ARG A 38 -27.90 13.74 9.81
N THR A 39 -27.65 14.15 11.05
CA THR A 39 -28.70 14.55 12.01
C THR A 39 -29.09 16.04 11.90
N GLY A 40 -28.28 16.86 11.22
CA GLY A 40 -28.46 18.32 11.20
C GLY A 40 -29.44 18.84 10.15
N PHE A 41 -29.74 18.06 9.11
CA PHE A 41 -30.55 18.49 7.97
C PHE A 41 -32.00 18.00 8.06
N LYS A 42 -32.95 18.76 7.49
CA LYS A 42 -34.37 18.42 7.44
C LYS A 42 -34.95 18.60 6.04
N GLY A 43 -36.02 17.86 5.73
CA GLY A 43 -36.72 17.95 4.45
C GLY A 43 -35.84 17.59 3.26
N ALA A 44 -35.91 18.36 2.17
CA ALA A 44 -35.13 18.12 0.95
C ALA A 44 -33.61 18.13 1.20
N ALA A 45 -33.13 18.92 2.16
CA ALA A 45 -31.71 18.94 2.53
C ALA A 45 -31.26 17.63 3.17
N ALA A 46 -32.12 16.98 3.97
CA ALA A 46 -31.81 15.67 4.55
C ALA A 46 -31.69 14.60 3.46
N ALA A 47 -32.61 14.58 2.50
CA ALA A 47 -32.56 13.63 1.38
C ALA A 47 -31.32 13.84 0.49
N ALA A 48 -30.96 15.10 0.20
CA ALA A 48 -29.75 15.42 -0.55
C ALA A 48 -28.49 15.02 0.21
N TYR A 49 -28.45 15.26 1.52
CA TYR A 49 -27.34 14.87 2.36
C TYR A 49 -27.19 13.35 2.46
N GLU A 50 -28.29 12.63 2.66
CA GLU A 50 -28.30 11.17 2.71
C GLU A 50 -27.78 10.55 1.41
N LYS A 51 -28.16 11.12 0.26
CA LYS A 51 -27.59 10.72 -1.04
C LYS A 51 -26.08 10.94 -1.08
N ALA A 52 -25.61 12.14 -0.72
CA ALA A 52 -24.17 12.45 -0.72
C ALA A 52 -23.39 11.58 0.27
N ALA A 53 -23.95 11.31 1.45
CA ALA A 53 -23.35 10.43 2.44
C ALA A 53 -23.24 8.99 1.93
N ASN A 54 -24.26 8.47 1.24
CA ASN A 54 -24.21 7.14 0.65
C ASN A 54 -23.20 7.05 -0.51
N GLU A 55 -23.08 8.10 -1.33
CA GLU A 55 -22.04 8.20 -2.36
C GLU A 55 -20.64 8.23 -1.74
N TRP A 56 -20.47 8.97 -0.64
CA TRP A 56 -19.23 8.97 0.14
C TRP A 56 -18.90 7.60 0.71
N ASP A 57 -19.87 6.88 1.28
CA ASP A 57 -19.68 5.54 1.85
C ASP A 57 -19.14 4.57 0.77
N GLN A 58 -19.70 4.62 -0.44
CA GLN A 58 -19.25 3.80 -1.57
C GLN A 58 -17.84 4.16 -2.02
N GLU A 59 -17.54 5.45 -2.16
CA GLU A 59 -16.23 5.91 -2.58
C GLU A 59 -15.16 5.64 -1.52
N GLY A 60 -15.49 5.78 -0.24
CA GLY A 60 -14.61 5.44 0.88
C GLY A 60 -14.23 3.96 0.88
N LEU A 61 -15.19 3.06 0.61
CA LEU A 61 -14.91 1.63 0.42
C LEU A 61 -14.01 1.37 -0.79
N ARG A 62 -14.27 2.06 -1.92
CA ARG A 62 -13.46 1.94 -3.13
C ARG A 62 -12.01 2.36 -2.87
N LEU A 63 -11.81 3.51 -2.23
CA LEU A 63 -10.48 4.04 -1.89
C LEU A 63 -9.73 3.12 -0.93
N LYS A 64 -10.38 2.61 0.13
CA LYS A 64 -9.79 1.60 1.02
C LYS A 64 -9.32 0.37 0.26
N GLY A 65 -10.14 -0.14 -0.67
CA GLY A 65 -9.77 -1.29 -1.51
C GLY A 65 -8.57 -1.02 -2.41
N VAL A 66 -8.44 0.19 -2.98
CA VAL A 66 -7.29 0.57 -3.79
C VAL A 66 -6.02 0.67 -2.94
N LEU A 67 -6.11 1.24 -1.73
CA LEU A 67 -4.98 1.36 -0.82
C LEU A 67 -4.45 0.00 -0.37
N MET A 68 -5.35 -0.95 -0.04
CA MET A 68 -4.96 -2.32 0.29
C MET A 68 -4.25 -3.02 -0.88
N LYS A 69 -4.71 -2.79 -2.12
CA LYS A 69 -4.04 -3.34 -3.31
C LYS A 69 -2.66 -2.75 -3.53
N LEU A 70 -2.49 -1.44 -3.28
CA LEU A 70 -1.20 -0.78 -3.37
C LEU A 70 -0.21 -1.37 -2.36
N GLU A 71 -0.63 -1.52 -1.10
CA GLU A 71 0.18 -2.14 -0.04
C GLU A 71 0.58 -3.57 -0.40
N ALA A 72 -0.37 -4.37 -0.90
CA ALA A 72 -0.11 -5.74 -1.35
C ALA A 72 0.91 -5.80 -2.51
N GLN A 73 0.74 -4.96 -3.54
CA GLN A 73 1.66 -4.92 -4.68
C GLN A 73 3.09 -4.54 -4.27
N VAL A 74 3.24 -3.62 -3.32
CA VAL A 74 4.57 -3.25 -2.80
C VAL A 74 5.19 -4.39 -1.98
N GLY A 75 4.38 -5.11 -1.19
CA GLY A 75 4.84 -6.32 -0.49
C GLY A 75 5.25 -7.45 -1.44
N GLU A 76 4.48 -7.67 -2.51
CA GLU A 76 4.80 -8.65 -3.57
C GLU A 76 6.09 -8.27 -4.31
N GLY A 77 6.25 -7.00 -4.69
CA GLY A 77 7.44 -6.49 -5.36
C GLY A 77 8.71 -6.67 -4.52
N GLN A 78 8.62 -6.43 -3.21
CA GLN A 78 9.74 -6.71 -2.29
C GLN A 78 10.09 -8.20 -2.26
N THR A 79 9.09 -9.06 -2.17
CA THR A 79 9.30 -10.51 -2.11
C THR A 79 9.98 -11.01 -3.39
N GLN A 80 9.51 -10.54 -4.55
CA GLN A 80 10.13 -10.86 -5.84
C GLN A 80 11.57 -10.35 -5.92
N TYR A 81 11.83 -9.12 -5.45
CA TYR A 81 13.17 -8.55 -5.41
C TYR A 81 14.13 -9.40 -4.56
N ASN A 82 13.70 -9.79 -3.35
CA ASN A 82 14.52 -10.63 -2.47
C ASN A 82 14.80 -12.01 -3.09
N ASN A 83 13.80 -12.61 -3.75
CA ASN A 83 13.98 -13.90 -4.42
C ASN A 83 14.96 -13.79 -5.60
N MET A 84 14.85 -12.74 -6.41
CA MET A 84 15.79 -12.48 -7.50
C MET A 84 17.22 -12.27 -6.98
N GLU A 85 17.37 -11.59 -5.85
CA GLU A 85 18.70 -11.39 -5.25
C GLU A 85 19.31 -12.72 -4.77
N LEU A 86 18.53 -13.56 -4.10
CA LEU A 86 18.98 -14.89 -3.68
C LEU A 86 19.39 -15.76 -4.88
N GLU A 87 18.58 -15.78 -5.93
CA GLU A 87 18.89 -16.51 -7.17
C GLU A 87 20.17 -15.98 -7.84
N ASN A 88 20.39 -14.65 -7.84
CA ASN A 88 21.59 -14.04 -8.38
C ASN A 88 22.84 -14.33 -7.55
N GLU A 89 22.76 -14.28 -6.22
CA GLU A 89 23.85 -14.63 -5.31
C GLU A 89 24.27 -16.09 -5.48
N GLU A 90 23.30 -17.02 -5.54
CA GLU A 90 23.55 -18.44 -5.78
C GLU A 90 24.21 -18.68 -7.14
N GLY A 91 23.71 -18.04 -8.20
CA GLY A 91 24.29 -18.11 -9.54
C GLY A 91 25.72 -17.58 -9.61
N PHE A 92 25.99 -16.45 -8.95
CA PHE A 92 27.33 -15.86 -8.91
C PHE A 92 28.32 -16.70 -8.09
N ALA A 93 27.87 -17.27 -6.97
CA ALA A 93 28.66 -18.21 -6.16
C ALA A 93 29.01 -19.49 -6.94
N ALA A 94 28.08 -20.02 -7.73
CA ALA A 94 28.32 -21.19 -8.58
C ALA A 94 29.37 -20.91 -9.67
N VAL A 95 29.30 -19.75 -10.33
CA VAL A 95 30.27 -19.35 -11.37
C VAL A 95 31.65 -19.10 -10.78
N THR A 96 31.75 -18.39 -9.65
CA THR A 96 33.04 -18.10 -9.01
C THR A 96 33.69 -19.35 -8.41
N GLY A 97 32.93 -20.23 -7.77
CA GLY A 97 33.42 -21.53 -7.29
C GLY A 97 33.88 -22.46 -8.41
N GLY A 98 33.21 -22.41 -9.57
CA GLY A 98 33.63 -23.11 -10.78
C GLY A 98 34.95 -22.59 -11.35
N LEU A 99 35.15 -21.27 -11.34
CA LEU A 99 36.40 -20.65 -11.82
C LEU A 99 37.59 -20.92 -10.88
N THR A 100 37.38 -21.03 -9.57
CA THR A 100 38.46 -21.39 -8.63
C THR A 100 38.93 -22.84 -8.74
N ASN A 101 38.08 -23.74 -9.26
CA ASN A 101 38.45 -25.14 -9.51
C ASN A 101 39.15 -25.36 -10.87
N LEU A 102 39.29 -24.31 -11.67
CA LEU A 102 39.94 -24.34 -13.00
C LEU A 102 41.32 -23.66 -13.01
N ALA A 103 41.82 -23.21 -11.84
CA ALA A 103 43.16 -22.63 -11.65
C ALA A 103 44.06 -23.59 -10.88
#